data_AF-A0AAP6WRG2-F1
#
_entry.id   AF-A0AAP6WRG2-F1
#
_cell.length_a   1.000
_cell.length_b   1.000
_cell.length_c   1.000
_cell.angle_alpha   90.00
_cell.angle_beta   90.00
_cell.angle_gamma   90.00
#
_symmetry.space_group_name_H-M   'P 1'
#
loop_
_entity.id
_entity.type
_entity.pdbx_description
1 polymer ?
#
loop_
_entity_poly.entity_id
_entity_poly.type
_entity_poly.pdbx_seq_one_letter_code
_entity_poly.pdbx_strand_id
1 'polypeptide(L)'
;MSNFKFKRTKNRFRWESNFMALEFSNPSIQGFNDYEELNNSRQIMYYYYTIKLYKKFGTWDKNHNEMMDWKLVSKRRAYDFPCITELECILNLQLKDDTKINGQKNEYRDGDIDYRKTMSTGGFACDDFYEITKIVDDEDDSERYIVYAGTTYDFQGDKNSVGIRTPYVEREDIEEFLKCVQEFIKYSLEKHNENNKKYKDLFIFKDNKIYEYENGDMNKLERIHVIEDNLDEITVVANNEEREYREPEVIEINDKSIKINNGEVINLDTIVYIANYSWENERVHYKEDQIADDFINILSDDELEEFRNDKISKLFNKYGRAIINRSAMCRDEHGFDMDYHSGDPIKEVKPIVKKVIKMIKDKLN
;
A
#
# COMPACT_ATOMS: atom_id res chain seq x y z
N MET A 1 8.40 22.79 31.92
CA MET A 1 7.66 21.68 31.28
C MET A 1 8.49 21.08 30.15
N SER A 2 8.22 19.81 29.80
CA SER A 2 8.97 19.10 28.77
C SER A 2 8.32 19.34 27.42
N ASN A 3 8.77 20.32 26.65
CA ASN A 3 8.19 20.61 25.32
C ASN A 3 8.38 19.41 24.39
N PHE A 4 7.29 18.70 24.09
CA PHE A 4 7.26 17.69 23.05
C PHE A 4 7.19 18.36 21.67
N LYS A 5 7.81 17.72 20.69
CA LYS A 5 7.79 18.15 19.29
C LYS A 5 7.61 16.97 18.36
N PHE A 6 6.83 17.20 17.31
CA PHE A 6 6.79 16.32 16.17
C PHE A 6 8.07 16.47 15.33
N LYS A 7 8.68 15.33 15.01
CA LYS A 7 9.79 15.22 14.06
C LYS A 7 9.51 14.11 13.06
N ARG A 8 9.68 14.43 11.78
CA ARG A 8 9.66 13.46 10.68
C ARG A 8 11.07 13.22 10.17
N THR A 9 11.45 11.96 9.97
CA THR A 9 12.70 11.59 9.31
C THR A 9 12.43 10.41 8.38
N LYS A 10 12.35 10.69 7.08
CA LYS A 10 11.91 9.73 6.05
C LYS A 10 10.51 9.18 6.40
N ASN A 11 10.43 7.87 6.64
CA ASN A 11 9.22 7.12 6.98
C ASN A 11 9.02 6.94 8.51
N ARG A 12 9.74 7.71 9.33
CA ARG A 12 9.64 7.71 10.81
C ARG A 12 9.04 9.01 11.29
N PHE A 13 8.00 8.89 12.11
CA PHE A 13 7.19 9.98 12.64
C PHE A 13 7.26 9.90 14.15
N ARG A 14 7.86 10.91 14.79
CA ARG A 14 8.23 10.83 16.19
C ARG A 14 7.68 12.03 16.95
N TRP A 15 6.94 11.75 18.02
CA TRP A 15 6.57 12.73 19.05
C TRP A 15 7.58 12.57 20.19
N GLU A 16 8.47 13.55 20.38
CA GLU A 16 9.59 13.44 21.32
C GLU A 16 9.76 14.67 22.21
N SER A 17 10.20 14.44 23.45
CA SER A 17 10.69 15.47 24.37
C SER A 17 12.04 15.07 24.95
N ASN A 18 12.49 15.77 25.98
CA ASN A 18 13.68 15.38 26.74
C ASN A 18 13.45 14.19 27.69
N PHE A 19 12.22 13.67 27.77
CA PHE A 19 11.87 12.57 28.67
C PHE A 19 11.60 11.25 27.92
N MET A 20 10.77 11.30 26.88
CA MET A 20 10.37 10.12 26.13
C MET A 20 10.19 10.44 24.65
N ALA A 21 10.08 9.39 23.85
CA ALA A 21 9.61 9.51 22.49
C ALA A 21 8.75 8.33 22.07
N LEU A 22 7.72 8.64 21.30
CA LEU A 22 6.86 7.68 20.60
C LEU A 22 7.11 7.82 19.10
N GLU A 23 7.49 6.72 18.45
CA GLU A 23 7.77 6.67 17.01
C GLU A 23 6.81 5.71 16.29
N PHE A 24 6.19 6.20 15.22
CA PHE A 24 5.46 5.42 14.22
C PHE A 24 6.31 5.28 12.95
N SER A 25 6.33 4.08 12.37
CA SER A 25 7.13 3.83 11.16
C SER A 25 6.66 2.62 10.38
N ASN A 26 7.16 2.48 9.15
CA ASN A 26 6.90 1.33 8.27
C ASN A 26 5.40 1.01 8.06
N PRO A 27 4.58 1.98 7.63
CA PRO A 27 3.18 1.70 7.39
C PRO A 27 2.99 0.80 6.17
N SER A 28 1.98 -0.04 6.28
CA SER A 28 1.34 -0.80 5.20
C SER A 28 -0.16 -0.77 5.49
N ILE A 29 -0.97 -0.38 4.53
CA ILE A 29 -2.43 -0.37 4.67
C ILE A 29 -3.03 -1.20 3.54
N GLN A 30 -4.21 -1.76 3.82
CA GLN A 30 -5.06 -2.44 2.86
C GLN A 30 -6.40 -1.72 2.85
N GLY A 31 -6.90 -1.41 1.65
CA GLY A 31 -8.24 -0.86 1.49
C GLY A 31 -9.29 -1.95 1.61
N PHE A 32 -10.57 -1.57 1.52
CA PHE A 32 -11.62 -2.54 1.17
C PHE A 32 -11.48 -3.01 -0.29
N ASN A 33 -10.76 -2.24 -1.09
CA ASN A 33 -10.42 -2.48 -2.47
C ASN A 33 -8.98 -1.99 -2.68
N ASP A 34 -8.09 -2.86 -3.16
CA ASP A 34 -6.66 -2.54 -3.34
C ASP A 34 -6.33 -1.87 -4.69
N TYR A 35 -7.35 -1.64 -5.53
CA TYR A 35 -7.21 -1.02 -6.84
C TYR A 35 -7.59 0.47 -6.86
N GLU A 36 -8.29 0.97 -5.84
CA GLU A 36 -8.70 2.38 -5.75
C GLU A 36 -7.78 3.20 -4.84
N GLU A 37 -7.73 4.52 -5.09
CA GLU A 37 -7.07 5.43 -4.18
C GLU A 37 -7.91 5.66 -2.91
N LEU A 38 -7.28 5.49 -1.75
CA LEU A 38 -7.91 5.77 -0.47
C LEU A 38 -7.81 7.27 -0.17
N ASN A 39 -8.94 7.92 0.09
CA ASN A 39 -9.02 9.36 0.33
C ASN A 39 -8.91 9.72 1.82
N ASN A 40 -9.26 8.80 2.71
CA ASN A 40 -9.21 9.03 4.15
C ASN A 40 -9.07 7.72 4.95
N SER A 41 -8.78 7.86 6.24
CA SER A 41 -8.52 6.74 7.15
C SER A 41 -9.70 5.78 7.36
N ARG A 42 -10.94 6.17 7.05
CA ARG A 42 -12.12 5.29 7.18
C ARG A 42 -12.22 4.24 6.08
N GLN A 43 -11.48 4.42 4.98
CA GLN A 43 -11.42 3.46 3.88
C GLN A 43 -10.33 2.40 4.09
N ILE A 44 -9.55 2.51 5.18
CA ILE A 44 -8.54 1.52 5.56
C ILE A 44 -9.26 0.35 6.22
N MET A 45 -9.15 -0.84 5.62
CA MET A 45 -9.66 -2.08 6.20
C MET A 45 -8.66 -2.66 7.19
N TYR A 46 -7.39 -2.79 6.78
CA TYR A 46 -6.31 -3.24 7.65
C TYR A 46 -5.16 -2.24 7.66
N TYR A 47 -4.56 -2.05 8.85
CA TYR A 47 -3.45 -1.13 9.04
C TYR A 47 -2.34 -1.83 9.81
N TYR A 48 -1.13 -1.82 9.24
CA TYR A 48 0.07 -2.38 9.83
C TYR A 48 1.14 -1.31 9.96
N TYR A 49 1.81 -1.25 11.09
CA TYR A 49 2.98 -0.37 11.28
C TYR A 49 3.83 -0.80 12.48
N THR A 50 5.01 -0.21 12.58
CA THR A 50 5.92 -0.40 13.71
C THR A 50 5.81 0.77 14.67
N ILE A 51 5.67 0.45 15.95
CA ILE A 51 5.66 1.40 17.06
C ILE A 51 6.87 1.18 17.92
N LYS A 52 7.51 2.27 18.33
CA LYS A 52 8.62 2.23 19.27
C LYS A 52 8.45 3.28 20.35
N LEU A 53 8.65 2.84 21.58
CA LEU A 53 8.68 3.69 22.76
C LEU A 53 10.11 3.80 23.25
N TYR A 54 10.58 5.02 23.42
CA TYR A 54 11.90 5.31 23.95
C TYR A 54 11.78 6.13 25.23
N LYS A 55 12.68 5.88 26.17
CA LYS A 55 12.88 6.72 27.35
C LYS A 55 14.29 7.29 27.31
N LYS A 56 14.43 8.57 27.61
CA LYS A 56 15.74 9.22 27.76
C LYS A 56 16.31 8.85 29.13
N PHE A 57 17.59 8.51 29.18
CA PHE A 57 18.28 8.16 30.42
C PHE A 57 19.66 8.78 30.45
N GLY A 58 20.09 9.20 31.64
CA GLY A 58 21.44 9.67 31.88
C GLY A 58 22.42 8.50 31.86
N THR A 59 23.49 8.67 31.11
CA THR A 59 24.70 7.84 31.12
C THR A 59 25.88 8.73 31.45
N TRP A 60 27.00 8.13 31.86
CA TRP A 60 28.22 8.87 32.14
C TRP A 60 29.29 8.45 31.13
N ASP A 61 29.95 9.41 30.49
CA ASP A 61 31.10 9.11 29.64
C ASP A 61 32.33 8.73 30.49
N LYS A 62 33.43 8.35 29.83
CA LYS A 62 34.69 7.99 30.49
C LYS A 62 35.32 9.15 31.30
N ASN A 63 34.86 10.37 31.07
CA ASN A 63 35.32 11.59 31.73
C ASN A 63 34.34 12.08 32.81
N HIS A 64 33.32 11.28 33.17
CA HIS A 64 32.26 11.63 34.12
C HIS A 64 31.39 12.82 33.69
N ASN A 65 31.22 13.04 32.38
CA ASN A 65 30.20 13.94 31.87
C ASN A 65 28.87 13.19 31.70
N GLU A 66 27.77 13.81 32.12
CA GLU A 66 26.44 13.28 31.89
C GLU A 66 26.08 13.37 30.40
N MET A 67 25.75 12.23 29.80
CA MET A 67 25.27 12.08 28.43
C MET A 67 23.85 11.52 28.46
N MET A 68 22.92 12.19 27.77
CA MET A 68 21.56 11.69 27.64
C MET A 68 21.42 10.81 26.42
N ASP A 69 21.10 9.53 26.63
CA ASP A 69 20.90 8.56 25.57
C ASP A 69 19.44 8.05 25.54
N TRP A 70 19.03 7.48 24.41
CA TRP A 70 17.70 6.92 24.19
C TRP A 70 17.71 5.42 24.40
N LYS A 71 16.95 4.94 25.40
CA LYS A 71 16.72 3.50 25.60
C LYS A 71 15.40 3.11 24.95
N LEU A 72 15.44 2.11 24.08
CA LEU A 72 14.23 1.45 23.59
C LEU A 72 13.56 0.70 24.75
N VAL A 73 12.32 1.09 25.06
CA VAL A 73 11.48 0.49 26.10
C VAL A 73 10.60 -0.60 25.51
N SER A 74 9.97 -0.32 24.37
CA SER A 74 9.09 -1.26 23.68
C SER A 74 9.20 -1.07 22.18
N LYS A 75 9.10 -2.17 21.44
CA LYS A 75 8.96 -2.20 19.98
C LYS A 75 7.92 -3.25 19.62
N ARG A 76 6.92 -2.83 18.86
CA ARG A 76 5.83 -3.69 18.40
C ARG A 76 5.52 -3.42 16.94
N ARG A 77 4.99 -4.44 16.28
CA ARG A 77 4.35 -4.30 14.99
C ARG A 77 2.87 -4.46 15.26
N ALA A 78 2.10 -3.43 14.95
CA ALA A 78 0.65 -3.46 15.07
C ALA A 78 0.07 -4.13 13.81
N TYR A 79 -0.96 -4.95 14.01
CA TYR A 79 -1.62 -5.71 12.95
C TYR A 79 -3.12 -5.45 12.91
N ASP A 80 -3.68 -5.58 11.72
CA ASP A 80 -5.11 -5.58 11.39
C ASP A 80 -5.86 -4.31 11.79
N PHE A 81 -6.23 -4.17 13.07
CA PHE A 81 -7.08 -3.09 13.59
C PHE A 81 -6.37 -2.24 14.65
N PRO A 82 -5.26 -1.58 14.32
CA PRO A 82 -4.48 -0.86 15.31
C PRO A 82 -5.11 0.51 15.63
N CYS A 83 -4.81 0.99 16.83
CA CYS A 83 -5.57 2.05 17.50
C CYS A 83 -5.19 3.48 17.07
N ILE A 84 -4.32 3.68 16.06
CA ILE A 84 -3.85 5.03 15.67
C ILE A 84 -4.94 5.93 15.07
N THR A 85 -5.91 5.37 14.34
CA THR A 85 -7.04 6.14 13.80
C THR A 85 -7.99 6.57 14.92
N GLU A 86 -8.18 5.71 15.92
CA GLU A 86 -8.93 6.05 17.14
C GLU A 86 -8.18 7.08 17.99
N LEU A 87 -6.86 6.98 18.09
CA LEU A 87 -6.01 7.98 18.74
C LEU A 87 -6.16 9.36 18.10
N GLU A 88 -6.19 9.45 16.76
CA GLU A 88 -6.45 10.72 16.06
C GLU A 88 -7.79 11.33 16.51
N CYS A 89 -8.84 10.51 16.58
CA CYS A 89 -10.16 10.93 17.06
C CYS A 89 -10.12 11.39 18.52
N ILE A 90 -9.48 10.64 19.41
CA ILE A 90 -9.35 10.96 20.84
C ILE A 90 -8.63 12.29 21.02
N LEU A 91 -7.49 12.51 20.35
CA LEU A 91 -6.72 13.75 20.46
C LEU A 91 -7.56 14.96 19.98
N ASN A 92 -8.25 14.82 18.85
CA ASN A 92 -9.16 15.85 18.34
C ASN A 92 -10.31 16.17 19.32
N LEU A 93 -10.90 15.14 19.94
CA LEU A 93 -11.99 15.31 20.91
C LEU A 93 -11.48 15.99 22.19
N GLN A 94 -10.36 15.53 22.75
CA GLN A 94 -9.77 16.09 23.96
C GLN A 94 -9.38 17.57 23.80
N LEU A 95 -8.86 17.99 22.64
CA LEU A 95 -8.52 19.39 22.37
C LEU A 95 -9.76 20.31 22.25
N LYS A 96 -10.94 19.76 21.95
CA LYS A 96 -12.21 20.51 21.77
C LYS A 96 -13.17 20.37 22.94
N ASP A 97 -12.90 19.46 23.87
CA ASP A 97 -13.78 19.13 24.98
C ASP A 97 -13.82 20.23 26.04
N ASP A 98 -15.04 20.56 26.46
CA ASP A 98 -15.29 21.30 27.70
C ASP A 98 -15.28 20.32 28.88
N THR A 99 -14.10 20.15 29.45
CA THR A 99 -13.87 19.18 30.53
C THR A 99 -14.49 19.61 31.85
N LYS A 100 -14.76 20.91 32.07
CA LYS A 100 -15.48 21.36 33.27
C LYS A 100 -16.93 20.85 33.28
N ILE A 101 -17.53 20.74 32.10
CA ILE A 101 -18.89 20.21 31.94
C ILE A 101 -18.89 18.68 31.81
N ASN A 102 -18.01 18.13 30.97
CA ASN A 102 -18.06 16.71 30.57
C ASN A 102 -17.16 15.79 31.40
N GLY A 103 -16.35 16.36 32.30
CA GLY A 103 -15.36 15.65 33.12
C GLY A 103 -15.86 15.35 34.54
N GLN A 104 -15.04 14.59 35.25
CA GLN A 104 -15.20 14.34 36.67
C GLN A 104 -14.56 15.46 37.49
N LYS A 105 -15.36 16.13 38.32
CA LYS A 105 -14.87 17.07 39.34
C LYS A 105 -14.12 16.30 40.44
N ASN A 106 -12.91 16.73 40.77
CA ASN A 106 -12.13 16.25 41.91
C ASN A 106 -11.81 17.43 42.81
N GLU A 107 -12.07 17.26 44.10
CA GLU A 107 -11.81 18.26 45.14
C GLU A 107 -10.75 17.71 46.09
N TYR A 108 -9.66 18.45 46.24
CA TYR A 108 -8.53 18.10 47.08
C TYR A 108 -8.72 18.61 48.51
N ARG A 109 -7.87 18.14 49.43
CA ARG A 109 -8.00 18.46 50.87
C ARG A 109 -7.66 19.91 51.19
N ASP A 110 -6.87 20.56 50.35
CA ASP A 110 -6.52 21.98 50.39
C ASP A 110 -7.61 22.89 49.81
N GLY A 111 -8.64 22.32 49.19
CA GLY A 111 -9.74 23.04 48.56
C GLY A 111 -9.56 23.25 47.06
N ASP A 112 -8.42 22.84 46.49
CA ASP A 112 -8.18 22.90 45.05
C ASP A 112 -9.17 22.00 44.31
N ILE A 113 -9.64 22.45 43.14
CA ILE A 113 -10.60 21.71 42.32
C ILE A 113 -10.02 21.55 40.92
N ASP A 114 -10.02 20.31 40.42
CA ASP A 114 -9.76 20.04 39.01
C ASP A 114 -10.88 19.21 38.37
N TYR A 115 -11.01 19.31 37.05
CA TYR A 115 -11.91 18.50 36.26
C TYR A 115 -11.11 17.59 35.35
N ARG A 116 -11.44 16.30 35.33
CA ARG A 116 -10.67 15.29 34.61
C ARG A 116 -11.53 14.50 33.65
N LYS A 117 -11.01 14.28 32.44
CA LYS A 117 -11.62 13.38 31.47
C LYS A 117 -10.56 12.51 30.82
N THR A 118 -10.71 11.20 31.00
CA THR A 118 -9.85 10.20 30.39
C THR A 118 -10.56 9.56 29.21
N MET A 119 -9.86 9.47 28.08
CA MET A 119 -10.27 8.72 26.90
C MET A 119 -9.14 7.77 26.53
N SER A 120 -9.47 6.51 26.30
CA SER A 120 -8.53 5.50 25.87
C SER A 120 -9.01 4.84 24.59
N THR A 121 -8.07 4.31 23.82
CA THR A 121 -8.40 3.47 22.68
C THR A 121 -9.06 2.17 23.14
N GLY A 122 -10.01 1.67 22.37
CA GLY A 122 -10.74 0.44 22.68
C GLY A 122 -9.93 -0.84 22.42
N GLY A 123 -10.50 -1.98 22.83
CA GLY A 123 -9.99 -3.31 22.49
C GLY A 123 -9.32 -4.08 23.63
N PHE A 124 -9.13 -5.38 23.40
CA PHE A 124 -8.36 -6.29 24.24
C PHE A 124 -7.14 -6.76 23.43
N ALA A 125 -5.97 -6.92 24.07
CA ALA A 125 -4.74 -7.37 23.41
C ALA A 125 -4.24 -6.50 22.24
N CYS A 126 -4.32 -5.18 22.39
CA CYS A 126 -3.86 -4.22 21.40
C CYS A 126 -2.33 -4.16 21.38
N ASP A 127 -1.74 -4.37 20.20
CA ASP A 127 -0.32 -4.10 19.91
C ASP A 127 0.06 -2.64 20.13
N ASP A 128 -0.95 -1.77 20.15
CA ASP A 128 -0.83 -0.37 20.47
C ASP A 128 -2.05 0.16 21.22
N PHE A 129 -1.78 0.88 22.29
CA PHE A 129 -2.82 1.40 23.17
C PHE A 129 -2.42 2.76 23.68
N TYR A 130 -3.41 3.64 23.72
CA TYR A 130 -3.22 5.00 24.18
C TYR A 130 -4.32 5.41 25.15
N GLU A 131 -3.95 6.20 26.15
CA GLU A 131 -4.88 6.81 27.09
C GLU A 131 -4.47 8.27 27.25
N ILE A 132 -5.42 9.17 27.04
CA ILE A 132 -5.25 10.61 27.13
C ILE A 132 -6.18 11.11 28.23
N THR A 133 -5.59 11.66 29.28
CA THR A 133 -6.34 12.35 30.35
C THR A 133 -6.13 13.84 30.20
N LYS A 134 -7.22 14.59 29.99
CA LYS A 134 -7.25 16.05 30.10
C LYS A 134 -7.64 16.44 31.52
N ILE A 135 -6.96 17.45 32.05
CA ILE A 135 -7.15 18.02 33.38
C ILE A 135 -7.29 19.52 33.21
N VAL A 136 -8.36 20.10 33.76
CA VAL A 136 -8.61 21.55 33.74
C VAL A 136 -8.74 22.03 35.18
N ASP A 137 -7.96 23.03 35.54
CA ASP A 137 -8.03 23.67 36.85
C ASP A 137 -9.29 24.55 36.98
N ASP A 138 -9.94 24.54 38.14
CA ASP A 138 -11.15 25.36 38.35
C ASP A 138 -10.81 26.86 38.40
N GLU A 139 -9.65 27.25 38.93
CA GLU A 139 -9.33 28.65 39.22
C GLU A 139 -8.87 29.43 37.98
N ASP A 140 -7.97 28.85 37.17
CA ASP A 140 -7.29 29.57 36.09
C ASP A 140 -7.56 29.00 34.68
N ASP A 141 -8.44 28.00 34.58
CA ASP A 141 -8.76 27.28 33.34
C ASP A 141 -7.52 26.65 32.67
N SER A 142 -6.42 26.45 33.40
CA SER A 142 -5.20 25.86 32.83
C SER A 142 -5.43 24.41 32.43
N GLU A 143 -5.01 24.07 31.21
CA GLU A 143 -5.15 22.73 30.64
C GLU A 143 -3.84 21.96 30.79
N ARG A 144 -3.89 20.80 31.43
CA ARG A 144 -2.78 19.84 31.50
C ARG A 144 -3.23 18.47 31.05
N TYR A 145 -2.29 17.73 30.46
CA TYR A 145 -2.58 16.41 29.92
C TYR A 145 -1.64 15.36 30.49
N ILE A 146 -2.14 14.13 30.57
CA ILE A 146 -1.34 12.93 30.79
C ILE A 146 -1.57 12.02 29.59
N VAL A 147 -0.48 11.55 28.99
CA VAL A 147 -0.51 10.61 27.87
C VAL A 147 0.13 9.30 28.32
N TYR A 148 -0.59 8.21 28.17
CA TYR A 148 -0.02 6.86 28.20
C TYR A 148 0.03 6.31 26.76
N ALA A 149 1.17 5.73 26.40
CA ALA A 149 1.35 4.97 25.18
C ALA A 149 2.02 3.65 25.51
N GLY A 150 1.49 2.53 24.99
CA GLY A 150 1.96 1.21 25.33
C GLY A 150 1.27 0.11 24.54
N THR A 151 1.31 -1.10 25.10
CA THR A 151 0.53 -2.26 24.64
C THR A 151 -0.35 -2.78 25.76
N THR A 152 -1.46 -3.42 25.41
CA THR A 152 -2.25 -4.20 26.38
C THR A 152 -1.86 -5.68 26.32
N TYR A 153 -2.40 -6.48 27.24
CA TYR A 153 -1.98 -7.87 27.49
C TYR A 153 -2.22 -8.75 26.26
N ASP A 154 -1.17 -9.41 25.79
CA ASP A 154 -1.22 -10.37 24.68
C ASP A 154 -1.68 -11.75 25.17
N PHE A 155 -2.85 -12.21 24.72
CA PHE A 155 -3.35 -13.56 25.03
C PHE A 155 -2.47 -14.68 24.44
N GLN A 156 -1.61 -14.38 23.47
CA GLN A 156 -0.69 -15.34 22.84
C GLN A 156 0.54 -15.66 23.70
N GLY A 157 0.65 -15.10 24.91
CA GLY A 157 1.44 -15.69 25.99
C GLY A 157 2.90 -15.24 26.12
N ASP A 158 3.40 -14.37 25.24
CA ASP A 158 4.85 -14.13 25.19
C ASP A 158 5.34 -12.83 25.85
N LYS A 159 4.49 -11.84 26.18
CA LYS A 159 4.97 -10.53 26.70
C LYS A 159 3.98 -9.78 27.61
N ASN A 160 4.48 -9.29 28.75
CA ASN A 160 3.79 -8.35 29.64
C ASN A 160 3.39 -7.04 28.93
N SER A 161 2.34 -6.38 29.41
CA SER A 161 1.99 -5.00 29.02
C SER A 161 3.17 -4.06 29.32
N VAL A 162 3.66 -3.34 28.30
CA VAL A 162 4.74 -2.36 28.45
C VAL A 162 4.29 -1.04 27.84
N GLY A 163 4.43 0.04 28.61
CA GLY A 163 4.12 1.39 28.17
C GLY A 163 4.86 2.45 28.96
N ILE A 164 4.75 3.69 28.50
CA ILE A 164 5.28 4.88 29.17
C ILE A 164 4.12 5.84 29.38
N ARG A 165 4.02 6.39 30.59
CA ARG A 165 3.14 7.51 30.92
C ARG A 165 3.97 8.79 31.01
N THR A 166 3.48 9.87 30.42
CA THR A 166 4.13 11.18 30.52
C THR A 166 3.94 11.76 31.93
N PRO A 167 4.83 12.68 32.36
CA PRO A 167 4.42 13.71 33.31
C PRO A 167 3.33 14.61 32.69
N TYR A 168 2.87 15.63 33.42
CA TYR A 168 2.00 16.65 32.82
C TYR A 168 2.64 17.27 31.57
N VAL A 169 1.85 17.34 30.51
CA VAL A 169 2.19 18.00 29.24
C VAL A 169 1.15 19.08 28.92
N GLU A 170 1.56 20.08 28.16
CA GLU A 170 0.72 21.23 27.84
C GLU A 170 -0.15 20.96 26.61
N ARG A 171 -1.11 21.85 26.35
CA ARG A 171 -1.96 21.78 25.16
C ARG A 171 -1.16 21.72 23.86
N GLU A 172 -0.11 22.53 23.73
CA GLU A 172 0.73 22.60 22.54
C GLU A 172 1.46 21.26 22.29
N ASP A 173 1.78 20.51 23.35
CA ASP A 173 2.40 19.19 23.22
C ASP A 173 1.42 18.16 22.64
N ILE A 174 0.13 18.26 23.00
CA ILE A 174 -0.96 17.44 22.45
C ILE A 174 -1.27 17.82 21.01
N GLU A 175 -1.22 19.10 20.65
CA GLU A 175 -1.35 19.57 19.27
C GLU A 175 -0.20 19.02 18.38
N GLU A 176 1.03 19.03 18.89
CA GLU A 176 2.18 18.38 18.24
C GLU A 176 2.00 16.86 18.12
N PHE A 177 1.36 16.22 19.11
CA PHE A 177 1.06 14.79 19.05
C PHE A 177 0.02 14.48 17.97
N LEU A 178 -1.07 15.25 17.92
CA LEU A 178 -2.10 15.14 16.89
C LEU A 178 -1.49 15.32 15.50
N LYS A 179 -0.65 16.34 15.31
CA LYS A 179 0.07 16.55 14.05
C LYS A 179 0.94 15.36 13.68
N CYS A 180 1.66 14.76 14.64
CA CYS A 180 2.47 13.56 14.39
C CYS A 180 1.62 12.38 13.89
N VAL A 181 0.46 12.15 14.50
CA VAL A 181 -0.48 11.08 14.13
C VAL A 181 -1.08 11.33 12.74
N GLN A 182 -1.56 12.56 12.49
CA GLN A 182 -2.15 12.96 11.21
C GLN A 182 -1.18 12.84 10.05
N GLU A 183 0.04 13.34 10.22
CA GLU A 183 1.09 13.25 9.20
C GLU A 183 1.51 11.80 8.92
N PHE A 184 1.49 10.92 9.94
CA PHE A 184 1.74 9.50 9.74
C PHE A 184 0.63 8.83 8.94
N ILE A 185 -0.65 9.05 9.30
CA ILE A 185 -1.81 8.50 8.58
C ILE A 185 -1.82 8.98 7.13
N LYS A 186 -1.59 10.29 6.91
CA LYS A 186 -1.50 10.88 5.56
C LYS A 186 -0.40 10.21 4.74
N TYR A 187 0.80 10.06 5.31
CA TYR A 187 1.90 9.39 4.62
C TYR A 187 1.58 7.92 4.28
N SER A 188 0.86 7.22 5.16
CA SER A 188 0.42 5.84 4.89
C SER A 188 -0.52 5.76 3.69
N LEU A 189 -1.48 6.68 3.59
CA LEU A 189 -2.40 6.80 2.45
C LEU A 189 -1.66 7.14 1.16
N GLU A 190 -0.77 8.15 1.19
CA GLU A 190 0.05 8.55 0.05
C GLU A 190 0.87 7.36 -0.49
N LYS A 191 1.55 6.64 0.40
CA LYS A 191 2.38 5.49 0.03
C LYS A 191 1.57 4.33 -0.55
N HIS A 192 0.37 4.06 -0.04
CA HIS A 192 -0.53 3.05 -0.59
C HIS A 192 -1.05 3.46 -1.97
N ASN A 193 -1.54 4.69 -2.10
CA ASN A 193 -2.05 5.22 -3.36
C ASN A 193 -0.97 5.30 -4.44
N GLU A 194 0.29 5.61 -4.08
CA GLU A 194 1.43 5.51 -5.01
C GLU A 194 1.59 4.10 -5.58
N ASN A 195 1.37 3.06 -4.77
CA ASN A 195 1.39 1.68 -5.27
C ASN A 195 0.15 1.37 -6.12
N ASN A 196 -1.02 1.95 -5.82
CA ASN A 196 -2.24 1.69 -6.59
C ASN A 196 -2.25 2.42 -7.94
N LYS A 197 -1.45 3.48 -8.11
CA LYS A 197 -1.26 4.11 -9.43
C LYS A 197 -0.80 3.13 -10.49
N LYS A 198 -0.13 2.04 -10.11
CA LYS A 198 0.25 0.99 -11.06
C LYS A 198 -0.94 0.31 -11.75
N TYR A 199 -2.16 0.42 -11.18
CA TYR A 199 -3.38 -0.12 -11.77
C TYR A 199 -4.12 0.90 -12.65
N LYS A 200 -3.72 2.18 -12.63
CA LYS A 200 -4.29 3.22 -13.47
C LYS A 200 -3.61 3.21 -14.83
N ASP A 201 -4.39 3.46 -15.88
CA ASP A 201 -3.92 3.59 -17.27
C ASP A 201 -3.14 2.36 -17.80
N LEU A 202 -3.32 1.18 -17.17
CA LEU A 202 -2.71 -0.07 -17.61
C LEU A 202 -3.26 -0.54 -18.95
N PHE A 203 -4.54 -0.27 -19.20
CA PHE A 203 -5.28 -0.82 -20.33
C PHE A 203 -5.63 0.28 -21.32
N ILE A 204 -5.30 0.06 -22.59
CA ILE A 204 -5.78 0.89 -23.70
C ILE A 204 -6.55 0.03 -24.67
N PHE A 205 -7.62 0.61 -25.18
CA PHE A 205 -8.57 -0.06 -26.03
C PHE A 205 -8.59 0.64 -27.37
N LYS A 206 -8.22 -0.10 -28.41
CA LYS A 206 -8.25 0.37 -29.79
C LYS A 206 -8.31 -0.84 -30.73
N ASP A 207 -8.87 -0.64 -31.91
CA ASP A 207 -8.87 -1.64 -32.99
C ASP A 207 -9.45 -3.00 -32.56
N ASN A 208 -10.47 -3.01 -31.70
CA ASN A 208 -11.09 -4.20 -31.10
C ASN A 208 -10.11 -5.07 -30.29
N LYS A 209 -9.12 -4.47 -29.64
CA LYS A 209 -8.10 -5.14 -28.81
C LYS A 209 -7.92 -4.41 -27.47
N ILE A 210 -7.43 -5.14 -26.49
CA ILE A 210 -7.01 -4.61 -25.18
C ILE A 210 -5.49 -4.69 -25.10
N TYR A 211 -4.83 -3.55 -24.90
CA TYR A 211 -3.39 -3.45 -24.73
C TYR A 211 -3.09 -3.23 -23.25
N GLU A 212 -2.35 -4.15 -22.63
CA GLU A 212 -1.87 -4.04 -21.25
C GLU A 212 -0.42 -3.53 -21.27
N TYR A 213 -0.12 -2.47 -20.53
CA TYR A 213 1.21 -1.84 -20.48
C TYR A 213 1.89 -2.01 -19.11
N GLU A 214 3.20 -2.20 -19.08
CA GLU A 214 3.97 -2.36 -17.84
C GLU A 214 3.92 -1.07 -17.00
N ASN A 215 3.16 -1.07 -15.90
CA ASN A 215 3.00 0.08 -15.00
C ASN A 215 2.61 1.38 -15.75
N GLY A 216 1.83 1.26 -16.83
CA GLY A 216 1.41 2.40 -17.66
C GLY A 216 2.49 2.97 -18.59
N ASP A 217 3.68 2.35 -18.70
CA ASP A 217 4.69 2.76 -19.68
C ASP A 217 4.27 2.32 -21.09
N MET A 218 3.77 3.26 -21.87
CA MET A 218 3.34 3.08 -23.27
C MET A 218 4.40 2.51 -24.22
N ASN A 219 5.67 2.49 -23.81
CA ASN A 219 6.75 1.90 -24.58
C ASN A 219 7.04 0.45 -24.20
N LYS A 220 6.24 -0.16 -23.32
CA LYS A 220 6.43 -1.51 -22.80
C LYS A 220 5.09 -2.23 -22.69
N LEU A 221 4.79 -3.00 -23.72
CA LEU A 221 3.56 -3.76 -23.82
C LEU A 221 3.72 -5.10 -23.11
N GLU A 222 2.92 -5.33 -22.08
CA GLU A 222 2.86 -6.58 -21.32
C GLU A 222 2.02 -7.63 -22.05
N ARG A 223 0.84 -7.27 -22.56
CA ARG A 223 -0.07 -8.20 -23.25
C ARG A 223 -0.93 -7.49 -24.29
N ILE A 224 -1.41 -8.27 -25.25
CA ILE A 224 -2.47 -7.89 -26.20
C ILE A 224 -3.55 -8.95 -26.08
N HIS A 225 -4.75 -8.55 -25.65
CA HIS A 225 -5.92 -9.42 -25.62
C HIS A 225 -6.79 -9.15 -26.84
N VAL A 226 -7.20 -10.22 -27.50
CA VAL A 226 -8.04 -10.20 -28.69
C VAL A 226 -9.36 -10.95 -28.43
N ILE A 227 -10.33 -10.78 -29.33
CA ILE A 227 -11.56 -11.59 -29.32
C ILE A 227 -11.16 -13.08 -29.41
N GLU A 228 -11.92 -13.95 -28.74
CA GLU A 228 -11.67 -15.40 -28.60
C GLU A 228 -10.50 -15.79 -27.66
N ASP A 229 -9.82 -14.82 -27.01
CA ASP A 229 -8.93 -15.17 -25.91
C ASP A 229 -9.76 -15.67 -24.71
N ASN A 230 -9.40 -16.86 -24.22
CA ASN A 230 -9.87 -17.40 -22.95
C ASN A 230 -9.02 -16.81 -21.83
N LEU A 231 -9.61 -15.92 -21.05
CA LEU A 231 -8.97 -15.30 -19.90
C LEU A 231 -9.28 -16.13 -18.66
N ASP A 232 -8.40 -16.12 -17.66
CA ASP A 232 -8.69 -16.77 -16.38
C ASP A 232 -9.52 -15.86 -15.48
N GLU A 233 -9.29 -14.56 -15.58
CA GLU A 233 -9.94 -13.57 -14.72
C GLU A 233 -9.98 -12.20 -15.37
N ILE A 234 -11.11 -11.50 -15.19
CA ILE A 234 -11.17 -10.04 -15.30
C ILE A 234 -11.66 -9.50 -13.96
N THR A 235 -10.87 -8.63 -13.32
CA THR A 235 -11.31 -7.90 -12.13
C THR A 235 -11.70 -6.49 -12.53
N VAL A 236 -12.91 -6.09 -12.12
CA VAL A 236 -13.40 -4.73 -12.30
C VAL A 236 -13.72 -4.07 -10.98
N VAL A 237 -13.54 -2.76 -10.97
CA VAL A 237 -13.86 -1.92 -9.83
C VAL A 237 -14.71 -0.74 -10.29
N ALA A 238 -15.92 -0.67 -9.76
CA ALA A 238 -16.85 0.42 -10.01
C ALA A 238 -17.59 0.77 -8.74
N ASN A 239 -17.70 2.06 -8.43
CA ASN A 239 -18.42 2.56 -7.24
C ASN A 239 -17.91 1.99 -5.89
N ASN A 240 -16.59 1.75 -5.75
CA ASN A 240 -15.98 1.03 -4.62
C ASN A 240 -16.45 -0.43 -4.45
N GLU A 241 -17.06 -1.03 -5.47
CA GLU A 241 -17.38 -2.45 -5.50
C GLU A 241 -16.43 -3.17 -6.45
N GLU A 242 -15.81 -4.23 -5.93
CA GLU A 242 -14.98 -5.14 -6.71
C GLU A 242 -15.84 -6.29 -7.22
N ARG A 243 -15.66 -6.65 -8.50
CA ARG A 243 -16.28 -7.82 -9.10
C ARG A 243 -15.24 -8.59 -9.91
N GLU A 244 -15.14 -9.88 -9.62
CA GLU A 244 -14.32 -10.83 -10.36
C GLU A 244 -15.18 -11.61 -11.37
N TYR A 245 -14.70 -11.70 -12.60
CA TYR A 245 -15.22 -12.58 -13.64
C TYR A 245 -14.22 -13.69 -13.85
N ARG A 246 -14.59 -14.93 -13.51
CA ARG A 246 -13.70 -16.10 -13.65
C ARG A 246 -13.96 -16.83 -14.96
N GLU A 247 -12.88 -17.22 -15.61
CA GLU A 247 -12.87 -17.86 -16.93
C GLU A 247 -13.71 -17.13 -18.01
N PRO A 248 -13.62 -15.78 -18.15
CA PRO A 248 -14.41 -15.09 -19.15
C PRO A 248 -13.81 -15.29 -20.55
N GLU A 249 -14.68 -15.66 -21.48
CA GLU A 249 -14.38 -15.63 -22.92
C GLU A 249 -14.84 -14.28 -23.49
N VAL A 250 -13.93 -13.57 -24.14
CA VAL A 250 -14.21 -12.26 -24.75
C VAL A 250 -14.82 -12.47 -26.14
N ILE A 251 -16.10 -12.13 -26.27
CA ILE A 251 -16.86 -12.33 -27.52
C ILE A 251 -16.98 -11.05 -28.36
N GLU A 252 -16.80 -9.88 -27.74
CA GLU A 252 -16.86 -8.58 -28.43
C GLU A 252 -15.99 -7.57 -27.67
N ILE A 253 -15.22 -6.77 -28.41
CA ILE A 253 -14.45 -5.65 -27.87
C ILE A 253 -14.83 -4.41 -28.69
N ASN A 254 -15.35 -3.39 -28.01
CA ASN A 254 -15.68 -2.08 -28.59
C ASN A 254 -14.85 -0.99 -27.89
N ASP A 255 -14.90 0.24 -28.38
CA ASP A 255 -14.14 1.39 -27.85
C ASP A 255 -14.37 1.71 -26.38
N LYS A 256 -15.45 1.21 -25.77
CA LYS A 256 -15.85 1.53 -24.37
C LYS A 256 -16.26 0.34 -23.52
N SER A 257 -16.39 -0.85 -24.11
CA SER A 257 -16.78 -2.03 -23.36
C SER A 257 -16.28 -3.31 -23.99
N ILE A 258 -16.13 -4.33 -23.17
CA ILE A 258 -16.09 -5.72 -23.63
C ILE A 258 -17.41 -6.42 -23.31
N LYS A 259 -17.77 -7.38 -24.15
CA LYS A 259 -18.84 -8.34 -23.87
C LYS A 259 -18.22 -9.71 -23.66
N ILE A 260 -18.67 -10.40 -22.63
CA ILE A 260 -18.21 -11.76 -22.30
C ILE A 260 -19.30 -12.80 -22.57
N ASN A 261 -18.92 -14.07 -22.63
CA ASN A 261 -19.79 -15.21 -22.98
C ASN A 261 -21.12 -15.31 -22.21
N ASN A 262 -21.19 -14.86 -20.96
CA ASN A 262 -22.43 -14.83 -20.17
C ASN A 262 -23.41 -13.70 -20.57
N GLY A 263 -23.04 -12.86 -21.55
CA GLY A 263 -23.82 -11.74 -22.05
C GLY A 263 -23.62 -10.42 -21.30
N GLU A 264 -22.85 -10.41 -20.22
CA GLU A 264 -22.53 -9.17 -19.50
C GLU A 264 -21.63 -8.25 -20.33
N VAL A 265 -21.84 -6.94 -20.13
CA VAL A 265 -21.10 -5.86 -20.77
C VAL A 265 -20.31 -5.14 -19.70
N ILE A 266 -18.99 -5.19 -19.81
CA ILE A 266 -18.05 -4.63 -18.85
C ILE A 266 -17.50 -3.31 -19.40
N ASN A 267 -17.58 -2.23 -18.62
CA ASN A 267 -16.98 -0.96 -19.00
C ASN A 267 -15.46 -1.03 -18.86
N LEU A 268 -14.75 -0.61 -19.90
CA LEU A 268 -13.29 -0.69 -19.96
C LEU A 268 -12.60 0.15 -18.89
N ASP A 269 -13.14 1.33 -18.57
CA ASP A 269 -12.58 2.23 -17.56
C ASP A 269 -12.64 1.65 -16.12
N THR A 270 -13.36 0.54 -15.93
CA THR A 270 -13.49 -0.15 -14.65
C THR A 270 -12.57 -1.35 -14.51
N ILE A 271 -11.88 -1.76 -15.59
CA ILE A 271 -10.98 -2.92 -15.55
C ILE A 271 -9.69 -2.53 -14.85
N VAL A 272 -9.35 -3.27 -13.80
CA VAL A 272 -8.13 -3.04 -13.00
C VAL A 272 -7.14 -4.18 -13.09
N TYR A 273 -7.59 -5.34 -13.56
CA TYR A 273 -6.76 -6.53 -13.72
C TYR A 273 -7.34 -7.49 -14.76
N ILE A 274 -6.46 -8.09 -15.56
CA ILE A 274 -6.78 -9.19 -16.47
C ILE A 274 -5.74 -10.29 -16.25
N ALA A 275 -6.21 -11.50 -15.97
CA ALA A 275 -5.40 -12.71 -15.91
C ALA A 275 -5.62 -13.55 -17.17
N ASN A 276 -4.52 -14.00 -17.77
CA ASN A 276 -4.53 -14.97 -18.86
C ASN A 276 -3.34 -15.92 -18.69
N TYR A 277 -3.43 -16.79 -17.69
CA TYR A 277 -2.49 -17.86 -17.39
C TYR A 277 -2.97 -19.22 -17.93
N SER A 278 -4.09 -19.28 -18.67
CA SER A 278 -4.83 -20.53 -18.94
C SER A 278 -3.92 -21.70 -19.32
N TRP A 279 -4.11 -22.79 -18.59
CA TRP A 279 -3.18 -23.92 -18.53
C TRP A 279 -3.29 -24.82 -19.76
N GLU A 280 -4.31 -24.60 -20.57
CA GLU A 280 -4.68 -25.37 -21.77
C GLU A 280 -4.24 -24.69 -23.07
N ASN A 281 -3.45 -23.62 -22.97
CA ASN A 281 -3.04 -22.85 -24.13
C ASN A 281 -2.02 -23.62 -24.98
N GLU A 282 -2.45 -24.19 -26.11
CA GLU A 282 -1.59 -24.85 -27.11
C GLU A 282 -0.39 -23.98 -27.52
N ARG A 283 -0.50 -22.65 -27.39
CA ARG A 283 0.58 -21.68 -27.66
C ARG A 283 1.82 -21.92 -26.80
N VAL A 284 1.70 -22.59 -25.64
CA VAL A 284 2.87 -22.98 -24.83
C VAL A 284 3.81 -23.91 -25.60
N HIS A 285 3.32 -24.67 -26.58
CA HIS A 285 4.14 -25.59 -27.36
C HIS A 285 4.60 -25.02 -28.69
N TYR A 286 4.27 -23.76 -29.00
CA TYR A 286 4.63 -23.14 -30.27
C TYR A 286 6.15 -23.01 -30.43
N LYS A 287 6.65 -23.28 -31.62
CA LYS A 287 8.04 -22.97 -32.00
C LYS A 287 8.15 -21.54 -32.53
N GLU A 288 9.37 -21.04 -32.68
CA GLU A 288 9.60 -19.62 -32.97
C GLU A 288 8.90 -19.11 -34.24
N ASP A 289 8.72 -19.96 -35.24
CA ASP A 289 7.97 -19.67 -36.46
C ASP A 289 6.47 -19.53 -36.21
N GLN A 290 5.88 -20.44 -35.43
CA GLN A 290 4.47 -20.40 -35.02
C GLN A 290 4.18 -19.21 -34.11
N ILE A 291 5.08 -18.88 -33.18
CA ILE A 291 4.98 -17.68 -32.35
C ILE A 291 5.00 -16.42 -33.23
N ALA A 292 5.87 -16.37 -34.24
CA ALA A 292 5.92 -15.25 -35.16
C ALA A 292 4.62 -15.10 -35.97
N ASP A 293 4.06 -16.21 -36.48
CA ASP A 293 2.79 -16.19 -37.24
C ASP A 293 1.60 -15.77 -36.37
N ASP A 294 1.48 -16.36 -35.18
CA ASP A 294 0.43 -16.01 -34.22
C ASP A 294 0.51 -14.53 -33.80
N PHE A 295 1.73 -14.03 -33.55
CA PHE A 295 1.89 -12.62 -33.19
C PHE A 295 1.55 -11.68 -34.36
N ILE A 296 1.95 -12.00 -35.61
CA ILE A 296 1.58 -11.20 -36.79
C ILE A 296 0.06 -11.07 -36.92
N ASN A 297 -0.68 -12.15 -36.70
CA ASN A 297 -2.14 -12.17 -36.87
C ASN A 297 -2.87 -11.24 -35.90
N ILE A 298 -2.24 -10.84 -34.79
CA ILE A 298 -2.84 -9.94 -33.81
C ILE A 298 -2.31 -8.50 -33.88
N LEU A 299 -1.39 -8.17 -34.78
CA LEU A 299 -0.90 -6.80 -34.95
C LEU A 299 -1.90 -5.95 -35.76
N SER A 300 -2.00 -4.66 -35.48
CA SER A 300 -2.71 -3.71 -36.36
C SER A 300 -1.80 -3.22 -37.48
N ASP A 301 -2.36 -2.55 -38.49
CA ASP A 301 -1.59 -2.01 -39.62
C ASP A 301 -0.45 -1.08 -39.18
N ASP A 302 -0.71 -0.21 -38.19
CA ASP A 302 0.30 0.68 -37.61
C ASP A 302 1.44 -0.11 -36.95
N GLU A 303 1.11 -1.20 -36.26
CA GLU A 303 2.09 -2.03 -35.58
C GLU A 303 2.90 -2.87 -36.58
N LEU A 304 2.26 -3.36 -37.64
CA LEU A 304 2.96 -4.00 -38.75
C LEU A 304 3.97 -3.03 -39.39
N GLU A 305 3.62 -1.75 -39.54
CA GLU A 305 4.51 -0.71 -40.04
C GLU A 305 5.66 -0.40 -39.07
N GLU A 306 5.41 -0.39 -37.76
CA GLU A 306 6.47 -0.34 -36.75
C GLU A 306 7.43 -1.52 -36.90
N PHE A 307 6.90 -2.74 -37.03
CA PHE A 307 7.72 -3.93 -37.25
C PHE A 307 8.52 -3.84 -38.55
N ARG A 308 8.01 -3.26 -39.64
CA ARG A 308 8.78 -3.05 -40.88
C ARG A 308 9.97 -2.10 -40.65
N ASN A 309 9.73 -0.97 -40.03
CA ASN A 309 10.69 0.15 -40.00
C ASN A 309 11.65 0.15 -38.81
N ASP A 310 11.22 -0.33 -37.64
CA ASP A 310 12.00 -0.16 -36.42
C ASP A 310 13.11 -1.20 -36.24
N LYS A 311 14.13 -0.82 -35.47
CA LYS A 311 15.22 -1.73 -35.07
C LYS A 311 14.72 -2.80 -34.10
N ILE A 312 15.27 -4.01 -34.22
CA ILE A 312 14.96 -5.16 -33.35
C ILE A 312 15.06 -4.80 -31.86
N SER A 313 16.03 -3.97 -31.45
CA SER A 313 16.17 -3.55 -30.05
C SER A 313 15.00 -2.70 -29.55
N LYS A 314 14.45 -1.82 -30.41
CA LYS A 314 13.30 -0.98 -30.07
C LYS A 314 12.03 -1.82 -29.99
N LEU A 315 11.83 -2.71 -30.98
CA LEU A 315 10.73 -3.67 -30.99
C LEU A 315 10.79 -4.62 -29.78
N PHE A 316 11.97 -5.10 -29.39
CA PHE A 316 12.13 -5.94 -28.20
C PHE A 316 11.74 -5.20 -26.92
N ASN A 317 12.16 -3.94 -26.77
CA ASN A 317 11.79 -3.15 -25.60
C ASN A 317 10.28 -2.93 -25.51
N LYS A 318 9.59 -2.79 -26.65
CA LYS A 318 8.15 -2.56 -26.71
C LYS A 318 7.31 -3.83 -26.64
N TYR A 319 7.55 -4.79 -27.52
CA TYR A 319 6.71 -5.97 -27.71
C TYR A 319 7.26 -7.25 -27.06
N GLY A 320 8.51 -7.23 -26.58
CA GLY A 320 9.18 -8.45 -26.12
C GLY A 320 8.42 -9.17 -25.02
N ARG A 321 7.79 -8.42 -24.11
CA ARG A 321 7.02 -8.98 -23.01
C ARG A 321 5.66 -9.52 -23.44
N ALA A 322 4.95 -8.80 -24.32
CA ALA A 322 3.75 -9.30 -24.99
C ALA A 322 3.98 -10.64 -25.74
N ILE A 323 5.10 -10.77 -26.46
CA ILE A 323 5.46 -12.02 -27.16
C ILE A 323 5.68 -13.16 -26.16
N ILE A 324 6.45 -12.89 -25.09
CA ILE A 324 6.72 -13.86 -24.02
C ILE A 324 5.42 -14.33 -23.37
N ASN A 325 4.54 -13.41 -23.01
CA ASN A 325 3.32 -13.71 -22.26
C ASN A 325 2.30 -14.45 -23.12
N ARG A 326 2.14 -14.08 -24.41
CA ARG A 326 1.15 -14.69 -25.32
C ARG A 326 1.40 -16.18 -25.57
N SER A 327 2.66 -16.60 -25.60
CA SER A 327 3.08 -18.01 -25.79
C SER A 327 3.61 -18.65 -24.51
N ALA A 328 3.54 -17.97 -23.37
CA ALA A 328 4.05 -18.43 -22.08
C ALA A 328 5.51 -18.96 -22.14
N MET A 329 6.40 -18.25 -22.84
CA MET A 329 7.77 -18.70 -23.15
C MET A 329 8.63 -19.03 -21.92
N CYS A 330 8.31 -18.49 -20.75
CA CYS A 330 9.08 -18.71 -19.52
C CYS A 330 8.65 -19.96 -18.73
N ARG A 331 7.77 -20.79 -19.27
CA ARG A 331 7.28 -22.01 -18.63
C ARG A 331 8.13 -23.22 -18.99
N ASP A 332 8.31 -24.16 -18.05
CA ASP A 332 9.04 -25.42 -18.26
C ASP A 332 8.42 -26.24 -19.40
N GLU A 333 7.09 -26.21 -19.52
CA GLU A 333 6.34 -26.94 -20.53
C GLU A 333 6.57 -26.46 -21.96
N HIS A 334 7.16 -25.26 -22.12
CA HIS A 334 7.43 -24.71 -23.44
C HIS A 334 8.51 -25.49 -24.20
N GLY A 335 9.42 -26.13 -23.47
CA GLY A 335 10.48 -26.96 -24.05
C GLY A 335 11.53 -26.18 -24.84
N PHE A 336 11.70 -24.89 -24.54
CA PHE A 336 12.93 -24.19 -24.91
C PHE A 336 14.07 -24.66 -24.00
N ASP A 337 15.27 -24.80 -24.55
CA ASP A 337 16.46 -25.12 -23.79
C ASP A 337 16.87 -23.90 -22.96
N MET A 338 16.39 -23.85 -21.71
CA MET A 338 16.59 -22.74 -20.79
C MET A 338 17.19 -23.23 -19.48
N ASP A 339 18.13 -22.45 -18.94
CA ASP A 339 18.60 -22.63 -17.58
C ASP A 339 17.72 -21.85 -16.60
N TYR A 340 16.63 -22.48 -16.14
CA TYR A 340 15.72 -21.90 -15.14
C TYR A 340 16.40 -21.67 -13.77
N HIS A 341 17.60 -22.21 -13.53
CA HIS A 341 18.36 -22.01 -12.30
C HIS A 341 19.29 -20.78 -12.35
N SER A 342 19.45 -20.16 -13.52
CA SER A 342 20.33 -18.99 -13.73
C SER A 342 19.79 -17.66 -13.15
N GLY A 343 18.50 -17.62 -12.77
CA GLY A 343 17.85 -16.45 -12.19
C GLY A 343 16.59 -16.02 -12.93
N ASP A 344 16.62 -14.84 -13.57
CA ASP A 344 15.47 -14.17 -14.19
C ASP A 344 15.09 -14.83 -15.55
N PRO A 345 13.95 -15.56 -15.64
CA PRO A 345 13.58 -16.30 -16.85
C PRO A 345 13.44 -15.42 -18.10
N ILE A 346 13.14 -14.13 -17.93
CA ILE A 346 13.02 -13.18 -19.04
C ILE A 346 14.38 -12.99 -19.75
N LYS A 347 15.49 -13.07 -19.00
CA LYS A 347 16.83 -12.94 -19.58
C LYS A 347 17.18 -14.12 -20.46
N GLU A 348 16.74 -15.32 -20.08
CA GLU A 348 17.02 -16.56 -20.81
C GLU A 348 16.23 -16.63 -22.13
N VAL A 349 14.96 -16.21 -22.15
CA VAL A 349 14.16 -16.18 -23.40
C VAL A 349 14.54 -15.02 -24.34
N LYS A 350 15.28 -14.02 -23.88
CA LYS A 350 15.61 -12.81 -24.65
C LYS A 350 16.22 -13.08 -26.03
N PRO A 351 17.18 -14.01 -26.23
CA PRO A 351 17.72 -14.32 -27.55
C PRO A 351 16.65 -14.91 -28.48
N ILE A 352 15.77 -15.74 -27.94
CA ILE A 352 14.68 -16.40 -28.68
C ILE A 352 13.65 -15.35 -29.11
N VAL A 353 13.22 -14.46 -28.22
CA VAL A 353 12.28 -13.37 -28.55
C VAL A 353 12.86 -12.44 -29.62
N LYS A 354 14.16 -12.12 -29.57
CA LYS A 354 14.80 -11.33 -30.64
C LYS A 354 14.81 -12.06 -31.98
N LYS A 355 14.94 -13.39 -31.98
CA LYS A 355 14.83 -14.23 -33.19
C LYS A 355 13.40 -14.19 -33.73
N VAL A 356 12.39 -14.35 -32.88
CA VAL A 356 10.96 -14.21 -33.26
C VAL A 356 10.69 -12.84 -33.88
N ILE A 357 11.12 -11.75 -33.25
CA ILE A 357 10.97 -10.39 -33.79
C ILE A 357 11.63 -10.27 -35.17
N LYS A 358 12.83 -10.83 -35.35
CA LYS A 358 13.49 -10.85 -36.66
C LYS A 358 12.66 -11.63 -37.69
N MET A 359 12.13 -12.80 -37.34
CA MET A 359 11.28 -13.60 -38.22
C MET A 359 10.01 -12.84 -38.62
N ILE A 360 9.39 -12.10 -37.70
CA ILE A 360 8.25 -11.23 -38.00
C ILE A 360 8.66 -10.18 -39.05
N LYS A 361 9.78 -9.48 -38.83
CA LYS A 361 10.29 -8.50 -39.81
C LYS A 361 10.53 -9.12 -41.19
N ASP A 362 11.17 -10.29 -41.23
CA ASP A 362 11.53 -10.98 -42.46
C ASP A 362 10.29 -11.51 -43.22
N LYS A 363 9.18 -11.80 -42.53
CA LYS A 363 7.90 -12.19 -43.14
C LYS A 363 7.09 -11.02 -43.69
N LEU A 364 7.31 -9.83 -43.14
CA LEU A 364 6.60 -8.62 -43.57
C LEU A 364 7.25 -8.02 -44.82
N ASN A 365 8.57 -8.00 -44.90
CA ASN A 365 9.33 -7.50 -46.06
C ASN A 365 9.31 -8.48 -47.23
#